data_AF-A0A5N5KTF1-F1
#
_entry.id   AF-A0A5N5KTF1-F1
#
_cell.length_a   1.000
_cell.length_b   1.000
_cell.length_c   1.000
_cell.angle_alpha   90.00
_cell.angle_beta   90.00
_cell.angle_gamma   90.00
#
_symmetry.space_group_name_H-M   'P 1'
#
loop_
_entity.id
_entity.type
_entity.pdbx_description
1 polymer ?
#
loop_
_entity_poly.entity_id
_entity_poly.type
_entity_poly.pdbx_seq_one_letter_code
_entity_poly.pdbx_strand_id
1 'polypeptide(L)'
;MADSDDELSLSISTLDALKSFYAERDARAQEFERLAAAAQEQREALAAGEPLSMSMFTEDWDKSQFWYSDETATHYAKQLLEGAGPDMTVVVVSAPSVFVQLKNLVDKAEGKPVPKILLLEHDNRFAVFKEEFVFYDFKHPIRLPAHLKGTADRVIVDPPFLSEDCQTKAALTVRWLSKPVSEVKDAYRVIVSTGERMGGLITGKLYKSLGVRTTDYEIGHAMELGNEFYCYANYSGEKAGWGWRNEEDS
;
A
#
# COMPACT_ATOMS: atom_id res chain seq x y z
N MET A 1 -9.01 -58.43 42.52
CA MET A 1 -9.62 -57.38 43.34
C MET A 1 -8.57 -56.28 43.47
N ALA A 2 -8.63 -55.11 42.85
CA ALA A 2 -9.35 -54.57 41.71
C ALA A 2 -8.38 -53.53 41.11
N ASP A 3 -8.10 -53.61 39.81
CA ASP A 3 -7.37 -52.56 39.07
C ASP A 3 -8.30 -51.34 39.02
N SER A 4 -7.90 -50.23 39.62
CA SER A 4 -8.56 -48.94 39.39
C SER A 4 -7.92 -48.29 38.19
N ASP A 5 -8.50 -48.50 37.02
CA ASP A 5 -8.34 -47.63 35.86
C ASP A 5 -8.86 -46.23 36.26
N ASP A 6 -7.95 -45.37 36.71
CA ASP A 6 -8.19 -43.93 36.70
C ASP A 6 -8.35 -43.52 35.22
N GLU A 7 -9.59 -43.41 34.76
CA GLU A 7 -9.91 -42.80 33.47
C GLU A 7 -9.34 -41.38 33.47
N LEU A 8 -8.22 -41.19 32.76
CA LEU A 8 -7.61 -39.91 32.44
C LEU A 8 -8.61 -39.03 31.68
N SER A 9 -9.49 -38.36 32.40
CA SER A 9 -10.46 -37.41 31.83
C SER A 9 -9.83 -36.02 31.76
N LEU A 10 -9.91 -35.42 30.57
CA LEU A 10 -9.45 -34.04 30.36
C LEU A 10 -10.32 -33.09 31.20
N SER A 11 -9.70 -32.13 31.90
CA SER A 11 -10.47 -31.13 32.64
C SER A 11 -11.32 -30.32 31.67
N ILE A 12 -12.47 -29.81 32.16
CA ILE A 12 -13.41 -28.99 31.39
C ILE A 12 -12.68 -27.81 30.72
N SER A 13 -11.75 -27.18 31.46
CA SER A 13 -10.90 -26.10 30.94
C SER A 13 -9.99 -26.52 29.77
N THR A 14 -9.46 -27.74 29.78
CA THR A 14 -8.63 -28.27 28.69
C THR A 14 -9.47 -28.64 27.48
N LEU A 15 -10.68 -29.16 27.69
CA LEU A 15 -11.63 -29.44 26.60
C LEU A 15 -12.09 -28.16 25.90
N ASP A 16 -12.36 -27.09 26.65
CA ASP A 16 -12.75 -25.80 26.07
C ASP A 16 -11.59 -25.14 25.32
N ALA A 17 -10.38 -25.17 25.88
CA ALA A 17 -9.18 -24.71 25.17
C ALA A 17 -8.94 -25.48 23.86
N LEU A 18 -9.17 -26.80 23.86
CA LEU A 18 -9.02 -27.63 22.68
C LEU A 18 -10.09 -27.33 21.62
N LYS A 19 -11.34 -27.10 22.03
CA LYS A 19 -12.42 -26.67 21.12
C LYS A 19 -12.12 -25.31 20.49
N SER A 20 -11.66 -24.34 21.28
CA SER A 20 -11.24 -23.03 20.77
C SER A 20 -10.08 -23.16 19.78
N PHE A 21 -9.08 -23.99 20.09
CA PHE A 21 -7.96 -24.24 19.18
C PHE A 21 -8.40 -24.86 17.84
N TYR A 22 -9.31 -25.85 17.87
CA TYR A 22 -9.85 -26.43 16.64
C TYR A 22 -10.69 -25.43 15.85
N ALA A 23 -11.51 -24.61 16.51
CA ALA A 23 -12.29 -23.56 15.86
C ALA A 23 -11.38 -22.50 15.20
N GLU A 24 -10.31 -22.07 15.88
CA GLU A 24 -9.31 -21.15 15.30
C GLU A 24 -8.59 -21.76 14.10
N ARG A 25 -8.19 -23.04 14.19
CA ARG A 25 -7.54 -23.74 13.09
C ARG A 25 -8.46 -23.87 11.88
N ASP A 26 -9.70 -24.26 12.10
CA ASP A 26 -10.68 -24.46 11.02
C ASP A 26 -11.07 -23.12 10.38
N ALA A 27 -11.23 -22.04 11.17
CA ALA A 27 -11.42 -20.68 10.65
C ALA A 27 -10.24 -20.23 9.79
N ARG A 28 -9.00 -20.46 10.25
CA ARG A 28 -7.78 -20.15 9.49
C ARG A 28 -7.67 -20.96 8.20
N ALA A 29 -8.09 -22.22 8.21
CA ALA A 29 -8.11 -23.07 7.01
C ALA A 29 -9.14 -22.57 5.98
N GLN A 30 -10.34 -22.20 6.42
CA GLN A 30 -11.38 -21.62 5.55
C GLN A 30 -10.95 -20.28 4.96
N GLU A 31 -10.31 -19.42 5.76
CA GLU A 31 -9.76 -18.17 5.28
C GLU A 31 -8.66 -18.41 4.24
N PHE A 32 -7.78 -19.38 4.48
CA PHE A 32 -6.72 -19.76 3.53
C PHE A 32 -7.31 -20.28 2.20
N GLU A 33 -8.31 -21.17 2.24
CA GLU A 33 -8.99 -21.67 1.04
C GLU A 33 -9.67 -20.54 0.26
N ARG A 34 -10.37 -19.63 0.95
CA ARG A 34 -11.01 -18.47 0.32
C ARG A 34 -9.99 -17.56 -0.36
N LEU A 35 -8.88 -17.25 0.32
CA LEU A 35 -7.80 -16.43 -0.24
C LEU A 35 -7.12 -17.13 -1.42
N ALA A 36 -6.91 -18.44 -1.35
CA ALA A 36 -6.33 -19.23 -2.43
C ALA A 36 -7.24 -19.25 -3.67
N ALA A 37 -8.56 -19.42 -3.49
CA ALA A 37 -9.54 -19.38 -4.57
C ALA A 37 -9.59 -17.99 -5.24
N ALA A 38 -9.66 -16.92 -4.44
CA ALA A 38 -9.63 -15.55 -4.97
C ALA A 38 -8.33 -15.25 -5.74
N ALA A 39 -7.19 -15.69 -5.21
CA ALA A 39 -5.89 -15.53 -5.88
C ALA A 39 -5.80 -16.36 -7.18
N GLN A 40 -6.46 -17.51 -7.25
CA GLN A 40 -6.51 -18.34 -8.46
C GLN A 40 -7.37 -17.69 -9.56
N GLU A 41 -8.57 -17.21 -9.21
CA GLU A 41 -9.44 -16.47 -10.14
C GLU A 41 -8.73 -15.23 -10.71
N GLN A 42 -8.03 -14.48 -9.84
CA GLN A 42 -7.24 -13.33 -10.26
C GLN A 42 -6.09 -13.72 -11.20
N ARG A 43 -5.38 -14.82 -10.93
CA ARG A 43 -4.31 -15.32 -11.83
C ARG A 43 -4.84 -15.67 -13.21
N GLU A 44 -6.03 -16.28 -13.27
CA GLU A 44 -6.66 -16.65 -14.54
C GLU A 44 -7.06 -15.42 -15.35
N ALA A 45 -7.63 -14.38 -14.70
CA ALA A 45 -7.94 -13.11 -15.35
C ALA A 45 -6.68 -12.40 -15.89
N LEU A 46 -5.60 -12.36 -15.09
CA LEU A 46 -4.30 -11.83 -15.55
C LEU A 46 -3.74 -12.63 -16.74
N ALA A 47 -3.84 -13.95 -16.72
CA ALA A 47 -3.35 -14.81 -17.79
C ALA A 47 -4.18 -14.67 -19.08
N ALA A 48 -5.46 -14.31 -18.97
CA ALA A 48 -6.34 -14.05 -20.11
C ALA A 48 -6.06 -12.70 -20.81
N GLY A 49 -5.18 -11.87 -20.25
CA GLY A 49 -4.82 -10.56 -20.82
C GLY A 49 -5.93 -9.51 -20.68
N GLU A 50 -6.87 -9.71 -19.76
CA GLU A 50 -7.87 -8.71 -19.44
C GLU A 50 -7.20 -7.51 -18.72
N PRO A 51 -7.65 -6.26 -18.99
CA PRO A 51 -7.12 -5.10 -18.30
C PRO A 51 -7.33 -5.24 -16.79
N LEU A 52 -6.27 -4.98 -16.01
CA LEU A 52 -6.34 -5.04 -14.55
C LEU A 52 -7.35 -4.00 -14.05
N SER A 53 -8.28 -4.44 -13.22
CA SER A 53 -9.31 -3.58 -12.63
C SER A 53 -9.36 -3.76 -11.12
N MET A 54 -9.55 -2.68 -10.39
CA MET A 54 -9.77 -2.72 -8.94
C MET A 54 -11.06 -3.46 -8.56
N SER A 55 -12.00 -3.64 -9.49
CA SER A 55 -13.19 -4.49 -9.25
C SER A 55 -12.84 -5.95 -8.94
N MET A 56 -11.64 -6.41 -9.30
CA MET A 56 -11.12 -7.75 -8.94
C MET A 56 -10.68 -7.85 -7.46
N PHE A 57 -10.57 -6.72 -6.76
CA PHE A 57 -10.12 -6.61 -5.38
C PHE A 57 -11.19 -5.87 -4.55
N THR A 58 -12.10 -6.61 -3.93
CA THR A 58 -13.15 -6.00 -3.09
C THR A 58 -12.54 -5.26 -1.89
N GLU A 59 -13.01 -4.05 -1.59
CA GLU A 59 -12.56 -3.29 -0.42
C GLU A 59 -12.82 -4.06 0.88
N ASP A 60 -11.89 -3.95 1.82
CA ASP A 60 -12.00 -4.50 3.16
C ASP A 60 -11.94 -3.35 4.18
N TRP A 61 -13.12 -2.98 4.69
CA TRP A 61 -13.29 -1.89 5.65
C TRP A 61 -12.56 -2.16 6.97
N ASP A 62 -12.44 -3.42 7.39
CA ASP A 62 -11.70 -3.80 8.61
C ASP A 62 -10.19 -3.56 8.45
N LYS A 63 -9.70 -3.52 7.21
CA LYS A 63 -8.31 -3.16 6.87
C LYS A 63 -8.16 -1.68 6.52
N SER A 64 -9.23 -0.89 6.61
CA SER A 64 -9.27 0.52 6.20
C SER A 64 -8.77 0.73 4.77
N GLN A 65 -9.20 -0.14 3.87
CA GLN A 65 -8.90 -0.06 2.45
C GLN A 65 -9.94 0.82 1.74
N PHE A 66 -9.48 1.93 1.18
CA PHE A 66 -10.30 2.80 0.35
C PHE A 66 -9.63 3.00 -0.99
N TRP A 67 -10.30 2.64 -2.08
CA TRP A 67 -9.72 2.78 -3.40
C TRP A 67 -9.91 4.20 -3.94
N TYR A 68 -8.84 4.78 -4.46
CA TYR A 68 -8.95 5.98 -5.30
C TYR A 68 -9.89 5.75 -6.49
N SER A 69 -10.49 6.85 -6.97
CA SER A 69 -11.14 6.86 -8.28
C SER A 69 -10.11 6.51 -9.37
N ASP A 70 -10.59 5.99 -10.50
CA ASP A 70 -9.72 5.71 -11.64
C ASP A 70 -8.95 6.94 -12.11
N GLU A 71 -9.57 8.13 -12.02
CA GLU A 71 -8.94 9.41 -12.35
C GLU A 71 -7.74 9.69 -11.43
N THR A 72 -7.93 9.63 -10.11
CA THR A 72 -6.87 9.90 -9.14
C THR A 72 -5.77 8.84 -9.18
N ALA A 73 -6.13 7.56 -9.25
CA ALA A 73 -5.15 6.48 -9.38
C ALA A 73 -4.32 6.62 -10.66
N THR A 74 -4.96 6.95 -11.79
CA THR A 74 -4.28 7.18 -13.07
C THR A 74 -3.39 8.43 -13.01
N HIS A 75 -3.85 9.49 -12.35
CA HIS A 75 -3.07 10.71 -12.18
C HIS A 75 -1.78 10.44 -11.40
N TYR A 76 -1.88 9.80 -10.23
CA TYR A 76 -0.70 9.40 -9.44
C TYR A 76 0.23 8.46 -10.20
N ALA A 77 -0.32 7.47 -10.93
CA ALA A 77 0.49 6.56 -11.73
C ALA A 77 1.29 7.30 -12.82
N LYS A 78 0.68 8.26 -13.52
CA LYS A 78 1.38 9.12 -14.49
C LYS A 78 2.49 9.93 -13.83
N GLN A 79 2.24 10.48 -12.65
CA GLN A 79 3.26 11.25 -11.92
C GLN A 79 4.46 10.41 -11.50
N LEU A 80 4.21 9.16 -11.10
CA LEU A 80 5.25 8.19 -10.79
C LEU A 80 6.01 7.71 -12.05
N LEU A 81 5.40 7.71 -13.24
CA LEU A 81 6.08 7.33 -14.49
C LEU A 81 6.76 8.49 -15.23
N GLU A 82 6.39 9.75 -14.96
CA GLU A 82 6.88 10.92 -15.70
C GLU A 82 8.41 11.07 -15.62
N GLY A 83 9.12 10.74 -16.69
CA GLY A 83 10.59 10.72 -16.73
C GLY A 83 11.23 9.56 -15.96
N ALA A 84 10.49 8.50 -15.65
CA ALA A 84 11.03 7.30 -15.01
C ALA A 84 11.75 6.41 -16.04
N GLY A 85 12.99 6.01 -15.73
CA GLY A 85 13.81 5.13 -16.56
C GLY A 85 13.83 3.68 -16.07
N PRO A 86 14.45 2.75 -16.82
CA PRO A 86 14.52 1.33 -16.48
C PRO A 86 15.44 1.02 -15.30
N ASP A 87 16.32 1.96 -14.96
CA ASP A 87 17.24 1.93 -13.82
C ASP A 87 16.60 2.46 -12.52
N MET A 88 15.38 2.97 -12.61
CA MET A 88 14.65 3.53 -11.46
C MET A 88 13.74 2.48 -10.81
N THR A 89 13.51 2.65 -9.50
CA THR A 89 12.53 1.87 -8.75
C THR A 89 11.40 2.77 -8.24
N VAL A 90 10.17 2.44 -8.62
CA VAL A 90 8.91 3.02 -8.14
C VAL A 90 8.35 2.10 -7.06
N VAL A 91 8.04 2.65 -5.88
CA VAL A 91 7.47 1.90 -4.77
C VAL A 91 6.11 2.48 -4.37
N VAL A 92 5.10 1.63 -4.36
CA VAL A 92 3.73 1.95 -3.98
C VAL A 92 3.47 1.32 -2.62
N VAL A 93 3.24 2.14 -1.60
CA VAL A 93 3.03 1.68 -0.22
C VAL A 93 1.56 1.90 0.16
N SER A 94 0.84 0.81 0.40
CA SER A 94 -0.57 0.83 0.84
C SER A 94 -1.55 1.54 -0.11
N ALA A 95 -1.22 1.64 -1.40
CA ALA A 95 -2.04 2.32 -2.42
C ALA A 95 -2.25 1.46 -3.68
N PRO A 96 -2.94 0.31 -3.59
CA PRO A 96 -2.92 -0.71 -4.63
C PRO A 96 -3.66 -0.30 -5.92
N SER A 97 -4.64 0.61 -5.83
CA SER A 97 -5.28 1.19 -7.03
C SER A 97 -4.30 1.94 -7.92
N VAL A 98 -3.31 2.64 -7.32
CA VAL A 98 -2.22 3.30 -8.07
C VAL A 98 -1.31 2.26 -8.72
N PHE A 99 -1.01 1.17 -8.01
CA PHE A 99 -0.21 0.07 -8.58
C PHE A 99 -0.90 -0.58 -9.79
N VAL A 100 -2.20 -0.85 -9.71
CA VAL A 100 -2.98 -1.39 -10.83
C VAL A 100 -2.93 -0.44 -12.03
N GLN A 101 -3.11 0.87 -11.83
CA GLN A 101 -3.01 1.84 -12.92
C GLN A 101 -1.58 1.97 -13.47
N LEU A 102 -0.55 1.85 -12.63
CA LEU A 102 0.85 1.78 -13.08
C LEU A 102 1.08 0.60 -14.04
N LYS A 103 0.61 -0.60 -13.68
CA LYS A 103 0.71 -1.79 -14.53
C LYS A 103 0.01 -1.58 -15.86
N ASN A 104 -1.25 -1.11 -15.83
CA ASN A 104 -2.03 -0.82 -17.04
C ASN A 104 -1.35 0.20 -17.97
N LEU A 105 -0.68 1.22 -17.42
CA LEU A 105 0.04 2.22 -18.22
C LEU A 105 1.34 1.67 -18.81
N VAL A 106 2.07 0.85 -18.04
CA VAL A 106 3.30 0.18 -18.50
C VAL A 106 3.00 -0.82 -19.62
N ASP A 107 1.95 -1.62 -19.48
CA ASP A 107 1.56 -2.62 -20.48
C ASP A 107 1.16 -1.96 -21.81
N LYS A 108 0.55 -0.75 -21.76
CA LYS A 108 0.23 0.06 -22.94
C LYS A 108 1.43 0.76 -23.57
N ALA A 109 2.56 0.84 -22.88
CA ALA A 109 3.73 1.63 -23.29
C ALA A 109 4.70 0.87 -24.19
N GLU A 110 4.21 -0.10 -24.99
CA GLU A 110 4.96 -1.04 -25.84
C GLU A 110 6.33 -0.50 -26.30
N GLY A 111 7.41 -1.15 -25.86
CA GLY A 111 8.78 -0.86 -26.29
C GLY A 111 9.48 0.30 -25.56
N LYS A 112 8.83 0.99 -24.62
CA LYS A 112 9.50 1.96 -23.75
C LYS A 112 10.19 1.27 -22.58
N PRO A 113 11.41 1.71 -22.20
CA PRO A 113 12.01 1.24 -20.97
C PRO A 113 11.16 1.67 -19.78
N VAL A 114 10.82 0.72 -18.92
CA VAL A 114 9.91 0.92 -17.78
C VAL A 114 10.66 0.70 -16.48
N PRO A 115 10.38 1.48 -15.42
CA PRO A 115 11.02 1.31 -14.12
C PRO A 115 10.60 -0.01 -13.48
N LYS A 116 11.39 -0.47 -12.50
CA LYS A 116 10.95 -1.52 -11.58
C LYS A 116 9.80 -0.97 -10.73
N ILE A 117 8.68 -1.67 -10.65
CA ILE A 117 7.52 -1.28 -9.83
C ILE A 117 7.34 -2.30 -8.70
N LEU A 118 7.13 -1.81 -7.49
CA LEU A 118 6.89 -2.63 -6.30
C LEU A 118 5.65 -2.15 -5.56
N LEU A 119 4.82 -3.09 -5.12
CA LEU A 119 3.68 -2.89 -4.23
C LEU A 119 4.01 -3.44 -2.84
N LEU A 120 4.00 -2.58 -1.84
CA LEU A 120 4.05 -2.94 -0.42
C LEU A 120 2.63 -2.91 0.11
N GLU A 121 2.06 -4.09 0.35
CA GLU A 121 0.67 -4.23 0.79
C GLU A 121 0.48 -5.29 1.87
N HIS A 122 -0.47 -5.04 2.76
CA HIS A 122 -0.87 -5.98 3.80
C HIS A 122 -1.79 -7.08 3.24
N ASP A 123 -2.51 -6.77 2.17
CA ASP A 123 -3.48 -7.69 1.59
C ASP A 123 -2.82 -8.72 0.66
N ASN A 124 -2.80 -9.97 1.11
CA ASN A 124 -2.22 -11.10 0.38
C ASN A 124 -2.94 -11.43 -0.93
N ARG A 125 -4.12 -10.87 -1.21
CA ARG A 125 -4.75 -11.01 -2.53
C ARG A 125 -3.85 -10.44 -3.64
N PHE A 126 -3.08 -9.39 -3.35
CA PHE A 126 -2.11 -8.82 -4.29
C PHE A 126 -0.85 -9.69 -4.49
N ALA A 127 -0.69 -10.82 -3.78
CA ALA A 127 0.42 -11.75 -4.00
C ALA A 127 0.39 -12.43 -5.38
N VAL A 128 -0.70 -12.27 -6.14
CA VAL A 128 -0.77 -12.62 -7.56
C VAL A 128 0.33 -11.96 -8.41
N PHE A 129 0.81 -10.76 -8.01
CA PHE A 129 1.85 -10.01 -8.70
C PHE A 129 3.29 -10.48 -8.39
N LYS A 130 3.46 -11.55 -7.59
CA LYS A 130 4.73 -12.25 -7.34
C LYS A 130 5.88 -11.30 -6.97
N GLU A 131 6.85 -11.13 -7.87
CA GLU A 131 8.10 -10.37 -7.66
C GLU A 131 7.86 -8.86 -7.48
N GLU A 132 6.71 -8.37 -7.96
CA GLU A 132 6.29 -6.98 -7.80
C GLU A 132 5.52 -6.77 -6.48
N PHE A 133 5.17 -7.83 -5.75
CA PHE A 133 4.46 -7.75 -4.47
C PHE A 133 5.40 -8.04 -3.28
N VAL A 134 5.30 -7.19 -2.26
CA VAL A 134 5.98 -7.37 -0.98
C VAL A 134 4.94 -7.26 0.13
N PHE A 135 4.75 -8.34 0.89
CA PHE A 135 3.89 -8.28 2.06
C PHE A 135 4.42 -7.23 3.05
N TYR A 136 3.56 -6.29 3.43
CA TYR A 136 3.89 -5.15 4.27
C TYR A 136 2.90 -5.02 5.43
N ASP A 137 3.42 -5.04 6.65
CA ASP A 137 2.65 -4.71 7.86
C ASP A 137 3.22 -3.42 8.45
N PHE A 138 2.41 -2.35 8.47
CA PHE A 138 2.82 -1.06 9.00
C PHE A 138 3.25 -1.14 10.48
N LYS A 139 2.77 -2.13 11.26
CA LYS A 139 3.21 -2.36 12.64
C LYS A 139 4.69 -2.77 12.71
N HIS A 140 5.23 -3.30 11.62
CA HIS A 140 6.61 -3.72 11.45
C HIS A 140 7.23 -3.01 10.23
N PRO A 141 7.35 -1.66 10.26
CA PRO A 141 7.55 -0.83 9.06
C PRO A 141 8.83 -1.14 8.26
N ILE A 142 9.86 -1.67 8.93
CA ILE A 142 11.16 -2.01 8.30
C ILE A 142 11.41 -3.51 8.19
N ARG A 143 10.39 -4.36 8.42
CA ARG A 143 10.48 -5.81 8.19
C ARG A 143 10.32 -6.12 6.70
N LEU A 144 11.23 -5.56 5.92
CA LEU A 144 11.24 -5.61 4.47
C LEU A 144 12.47 -6.36 3.94
N PRO A 145 12.42 -6.90 2.72
CA PRO A 145 13.60 -7.51 2.09
C PRO A 145 14.78 -6.54 2.07
N ALA A 146 15.92 -6.94 2.65
CA ALA A 146 17.07 -6.05 2.87
C ALA A 146 17.61 -5.38 1.59
N HIS A 147 17.44 -6.01 0.43
CA HIS A 147 17.86 -5.50 -0.86
C HIS A 147 17.05 -4.27 -1.35
N LEU A 148 15.93 -3.94 -0.70
CA LEU A 148 15.12 -2.75 -1.01
C LEU A 148 15.56 -1.49 -0.26
N LYS A 149 16.50 -1.62 0.68
CA LYS A 149 16.98 -0.49 1.48
C LYS A 149 17.65 0.54 0.57
N GLY A 150 17.16 1.76 0.59
CA GLY A 150 17.74 2.86 -0.18
C GLY A 150 17.69 2.66 -1.69
N THR A 151 16.71 1.94 -2.22
CA THR A 151 16.56 1.71 -3.67
C THR A 151 15.48 2.53 -4.33
N ALA A 152 14.53 3.10 -3.58
CA ALA A 152 13.39 3.81 -4.15
C ALA A 152 13.82 5.18 -4.70
N ASP A 153 13.45 5.42 -5.96
CA ASP A 153 13.56 6.73 -6.62
C ASP A 153 12.25 7.51 -6.52
N ARG A 154 11.13 6.79 -6.54
CA ARG A 154 9.80 7.37 -6.49
C ARG A 154 8.93 6.57 -5.54
N VAL A 155 8.23 7.27 -4.67
CA VAL A 155 7.38 6.64 -3.66
C VAL A 155 6.02 7.30 -3.65
N ILE A 156 4.97 6.49 -3.64
CA ILE A 156 3.66 6.92 -3.14
C ILE A 156 3.34 6.14 -1.86
N VAL A 157 2.78 6.81 -0.87
CA VAL A 157 2.37 6.19 0.38
C VAL A 157 0.99 6.70 0.79
N ASP A 158 0.11 5.76 1.11
CA ASP A 158 -1.23 6.02 1.64
C ASP A 158 -1.47 5.16 2.90
N PRO A 159 -1.12 5.66 4.10
CA PRO A 159 -1.20 4.84 5.30
C PRO A 159 -2.66 4.56 5.69
N PRO A 160 -3.00 3.33 6.09
CA PRO A 160 -4.40 2.89 6.28
C PRO A 160 -5.15 3.61 7.40
N PHE A 161 -4.44 4.30 8.31
CA PHE A 161 -5.06 4.94 9.47
C PHE A 161 -4.62 6.39 9.62
N LEU A 162 -5.60 7.24 9.98
CA LEU A 162 -5.41 8.66 10.28
C LEU A 162 -4.97 8.86 11.74
N SER A 163 -3.86 8.21 12.10
CA SER A 163 -3.24 8.28 13.43
C SER A 163 -1.76 8.60 13.35
N GLU A 164 -1.24 9.36 14.33
CA GLU A 164 0.17 9.76 14.36
C GLU A 164 1.13 8.55 14.34
N ASP A 165 0.79 7.47 15.05
CA ASP A 165 1.58 6.22 15.06
C ASP A 165 1.66 5.58 13.67
N CYS A 166 0.53 5.47 12.96
CA CYS A 166 0.48 4.89 11.61
C CYS A 166 1.27 5.75 10.62
N GLN A 167 1.05 7.07 10.63
CA GLN A 167 1.76 8.01 9.77
C GLN A 167 3.27 8.00 10.03
N THR A 168 3.68 7.95 11.30
CA THR A 168 5.10 7.88 11.69
C THR A 168 5.74 6.58 11.20
N LYS A 169 5.07 5.44 11.35
CA LYS A 169 5.57 4.14 10.88
C LYS A 169 5.67 4.10 9.35
N ALA A 170 4.69 4.63 8.64
CA ALA A 170 4.75 4.75 7.19
C ALA A 170 5.92 5.66 6.74
N ALA A 171 6.13 6.79 7.41
CA ALA A 171 7.27 7.67 7.13
C ALA A 171 8.62 7.00 7.40
N LEU A 172 8.71 6.14 8.43
CA LEU A 172 9.90 5.33 8.67
C LEU A 172 10.16 4.35 7.51
N THR A 173 9.11 3.71 6.99
CA THR A 173 9.19 2.84 5.80
C THR A 173 9.72 3.63 4.60
N VAL A 174 9.12 4.78 4.29
CA VAL A 174 9.55 5.62 3.17
C VAL A 174 11.01 6.01 3.33
N ARG A 175 11.41 6.53 4.50
CA ARG A 175 12.80 6.93 4.77
C ARG A 175 13.80 5.77 4.61
N TRP A 176 13.41 4.55 4.98
CA TRP A 176 14.25 3.37 4.84
C TRP A 176 14.41 2.94 3.37
N LEU A 177 13.37 3.14 2.55
CA LEU A 177 13.36 2.87 1.12
C LEU A 177 14.08 3.95 0.30
N SER A 178 14.01 5.22 0.71
CA SER A 178 14.55 6.35 -0.03
C SER A 178 16.04 6.23 -0.28
N LYS A 179 16.46 6.42 -1.54
CA LYS A 179 17.88 6.67 -1.86
C LYS A 179 18.40 7.85 -1.01
N PRO A 180 19.68 7.83 -0.60
CA PRO A 180 20.32 9.03 -0.06
C PRO A 180 20.10 10.20 -1.00
N VAL A 181 19.73 11.36 -0.46
CA VAL A 181 19.40 12.55 -1.25
C VAL A 181 20.58 12.88 -2.17
N SER A 182 20.38 12.68 -3.48
CA SER A 182 21.33 13.08 -4.52
C SER A 182 21.36 14.61 -4.61
N GLU A 183 22.50 15.18 -5.02
CA GLU A 183 22.62 16.62 -5.31
C GLU A 183 21.68 17.07 -6.45
N VAL A 184 21.14 16.13 -7.22
CA VAL A 184 20.14 16.41 -8.25
C VAL A 184 18.78 16.67 -7.61
N LYS A 185 18.40 17.95 -7.60
CA LYS A 185 17.22 18.53 -6.93
C LYS A 185 15.86 17.92 -7.31
N ASP A 186 15.78 17.15 -8.41
CA ASP A 186 14.56 16.55 -8.94
C ASP A 186 14.58 15.01 -9.04
N ALA A 187 15.61 14.36 -8.51
CA ALA A 187 15.80 12.91 -8.69
C ALA A 187 14.85 12.05 -7.84
N TYR A 188 14.49 12.52 -6.64
CA TYR A 188 13.65 11.78 -5.71
C TYR A 188 12.26 12.41 -5.57
N ARG A 189 11.21 11.64 -5.86
CA ARG A 189 9.82 12.09 -5.76
C ARG A 189 9.05 11.30 -4.73
N VAL A 190 8.31 11.99 -3.88
CA VAL A 190 7.39 11.37 -2.92
C VAL A 190 6.02 12.01 -3.04
N ILE A 191 5.00 11.17 -3.08
CA ILE A 191 3.59 11.50 -2.89
C ILE A 191 3.16 10.86 -1.57
N VAL A 192 2.60 11.65 -0.68
CA VAL A 192 1.93 11.17 0.53
C VAL A 192 0.47 11.54 0.35
N SER A 193 -0.41 10.55 0.41
CA SER A 193 -1.85 10.76 0.36
C SER A 193 -2.41 10.33 1.70
N THR A 194 -3.10 11.24 2.39
CA THR A 194 -3.71 10.95 3.69
C THR A 194 -4.72 12.02 4.06
N GLY A 195 -5.36 11.89 5.22
CA GLY A 195 -6.35 12.85 5.71
C GLY A 195 -5.75 14.23 5.95
N GLU A 196 -6.51 15.26 5.58
CA GLU A 196 -6.27 16.69 5.80
C GLU A 196 -5.66 17.03 7.17
N ARG A 197 -6.18 16.42 8.24
CA ARG A 197 -5.81 16.65 9.64
C ARG A 197 -4.40 16.21 9.96
N MET A 198 -3.82 15.33 9.15
CA MET A 198 -2.43 14.91 9.29
C MET A 198 -1.46 15.92 8.68
N GLY A 199 -1.94 16.94 7.94
CA GLY A 199 -1.10 17.86 7.18
C GLY A 199 0.02 18.49 7.98
N GLY A 200 -0.26 19.01 9.18
CA GLY A 200 0.77 19.59 10.05
C GLY A 200 1.84 18.58 10.50
N LEU A 201 1.48 17.32 10.68
CA LEU A 201 2.41 16.23 10.98
C LEU A 201 3.24 15.85 9.74
N ILE A 202 2.59 15.73 8.57
CA ILE A 202 3.24 15.36 7.30
C ILE A 202 4.27 16.41 6.89
N THR A 203 3.86 17.68 6.77
CA THR A 203 4.70 18.76 6.24
C THR A 203 5.64 19.34 7.29
N GLY A 204 5.22 19.39 8.56
CA GLY A 204 5.97 20.02 9.64
C GLY A 204 6.99 19.12 10.34
N LYS A 205 6.82 17.78 10.26
CA LYS A 205 7.67 16.83 10.99
C LYS A 205 8.14 15.67 10.12
N LEU A 206 7.23 14.79 9.67
CA LEU A 206 7.59 13.48 9.14
C LEU A 206 8.34 13.55 7.80
N TYR A 207 7.88 14.41 6.90
CA TYR A 207 8.44 14.55 5.55
C TYR A 207 9.08 15.93 5.32
N LYS A 208 9.25 16.73 6.38
CA LYS A 208 9.84 18.07 6.32
C LYS A 208 11.21 18.08 5.64
N SER A 209 12.06 17.11 5.95
CA SER A 209 13.40 17.00 5.35
C SER A 209 13.39 16.67 3.86
N LEU A 210 12.28 16.13 3.35
CA LEU A 210 12.07 15.84 1.94
C LEU A 210 11.41 17.01 1.19
N GLY A 211 11.04 18.10 1.87
CA GLY A 211 10.39 19.26 1.27
C GLY A 211 8.93 19.02 0.87
N VAL A 212 8.27 18.04 1.50
CA VAL A 212 6.85 17.74 1.23
C VAL A 212 5.94 18.86 1.70
N ARG A 213 5.04 19.30 0.83
CA ARG A 213 4.02 20.33 1.06
C ARG A 213 2.66 19.87 0.54
N THR A 214 1.60 20.50 1.04
CA THR A 214 0.23 20.25 0.58
C THR A 214 0.04 20.77 -0.85
N THR A 215 -0.49 19.94 -1.73
CA THR A 215 -0.83 20.33 -3.11
C THR A 215 -2.28 20.81 -3.19
N ASP A 216 -2.63 21.48 -4.28
CA ASP A 216 -4.01 21.86 -4.60
C ASP A 216 -4.80 20.75 -5.32
N TYR A 217 -4.25 19.53 -5.38
CA TYR A 217 -4.89 18.41 -6.05
C TYR A 217 -6.04 17.83 -5.22
N GLU A 218 -7.23 17.76 -5.82
CA GLU A 218 -8.41 17.16 -5.21
C GLU A 218 -8.43 15.64 -5.40
N ILE A 219 -8.44 14.90 -4.29
CA ILE A 219 -8.41 13.44 -4.29
C ILE A 219 -9.82 12.89 -4.43
N GLY A 220 -10.04 12.09 -5.47
CA GLY A 220 -11.25 11.29 -5.64
C GLY A 220 -11.07 9.86 -5.11
N HIS A 221 -12.10 9.34 -4.45
CA HIS A 221 -12.23 7.92 -4.07
C HIS A 221 -13.38 7.27 -4.84
N ALA A 222 -13.30 5.96 -5.04
CA ALA A 222 -14.35 5.18 -5.70
C ALA A 222 -15.65 5.14 -4.87
N MET A 223 -15.52 5.18 -3.54
CA MET A 223 -16.61 5.37 -2.60
C MET A 223 -16.50 6.73 -1.91
N GLU A 224 -17.65 7.31 -1.54
CA GLU A 224 -17.68 8.54 -0.75
C GLU A 224 -17.15 8.25 0.66
N LEU A 225 -16.12 8.98 1.06
CA LEU A 225 -15.54 8.89 2.40
C LEU A 225 -15.95 10.09 3.24
N GLY A 226 -16.23 9.86 4.52
CA GLY A 226 -16.56 10.95 5.45
C GLY A 226 -15.37 11.80 5.89
N ASN A 227 -14.13 11.38 5.58
CA ASN A 227 -12.92 12.16 5.87
C ASN A 227 -12.44 12.85 4.59
N GLU A 228 -11.91 14.06 4.74
CA GLU A 228 -11.28 14.79 3.65
C GLU A 228 -9.81 14.34 3.50
N PHE A 229 -9.38 14.07 2.27
CA PHE A 229 -8.02 13.61 1.97
C PHE A 229 -7.29 14.65 1.13
N TYR A 230 -6.02 14.88 1.46
CA TYR A 230 -5.12 15.75 0.71
C TYR A 230 -3.93 14.99 0.14
N CYS A 231 -3.48 15.49 -1.01
CA CYS A 231 -2.22 15.10 -1.61
C CYS A 231 -1.12 16.01 -1.07
N TYR A 232 -0.03 15.39 -0.61
CA TYR A 232 1.19 16.08 -0.22
C TYR A 232 2.34 15.57 -1.08
N ALA A 233 3.13 16.46 -1.65
CA ALA A 233 4.23 16.09 -2.53
C ALA A 233 5.46 16.97 -2.30
N ASN A 234 6.64 16.50 -2.72
CA ASN A 234 7.86 17.30 -2.71
C ASN A 234 8.16 17.98 -4.05
N TYR A 235 7.24 17.93 -5.00
CA TYR A 235 7.32 18.59 -6.31
C TYR A 235 5.94 19.11 -6.73
N SER A 236 5.94 20.13 -7.60
CA SER A 236 4.74 20.72 -8.20
C SER A 236 5.05 21.29 -9.58
N GLY A 237 4.02 21.73 -10.29
CA GLY A 237 4.14 22.42 -11.57
C GLY A 237 3.20 21.87 -12.62
N GLU A 238 3.22 22.48 -13.81
CA GLU A 238 2.31 22.15 -14.92
C GLU A 238 2.35 20.65 -15.29
N LYS A 239 3.56 20.06 -15.34
CA LYS A 239 3.71 18.61 -15.59
C LYS A 239 3.17 17.73 -14.46
N ALA A 240 3.20 18.25 -13.23
CA ALA A 240 2.62 17.56 -12.09
C ALA A 240 1.09 17.59 -12.12
N GLY A 241 0.50 18.57 -12.81
CA GLY A 241 -0.94 18.80 -12.81
C GLY A 241 -1.47 19.28 -11.45
N TRP A 242 -0.57 19.78 -10.58
CA TRP A 242 -0.90 20.40 -9.30
C TRP A 242 0.09 21.50 -8.93
N GLY A 243 -0.42 22.51 -8.21
CA GLY A 243 0.31 23.55 -7.52
C GLY A 243 0.43 23.29 -6.02
N TRP A 244 0.83 24.32 -5.28
CA TRP A 244 0.84 24.30 -3.82
C TRP A 244 -0.44 24.93 -3.30
N ARG A 245 -1.10 24.29 -2.35
CA ARG A 245 -2.24 24.89 -1.66
C ARG A 245 -1.75 26.08 -0.83
N ASN A 246 -2.48 27.19 -0.88
CA ASN A 246 -2.15 28.37 -0.08
C ASN A 246 -2.42 28.06 1.40
N GLU A 247 -1.49 28.46 2.27
CA GLU A 247 -1.60 28.26 3.72
C GLU A 247 -2.72 29.15 4.35
N GLU A 248 -3.30 30.07 3.58
CA GLU A 248 -4.39 30.96 4.01
C GLU A 248 -5.80 30.35 3.84
N ASP A 249 -5.93 29.24 3.11
CA ASP A 249 -7.20 28.55 2.84
C ASP A 249 -7.45 27.37 3.81
N SER A 250 -6.77 27.33 4.98
CA SER A 250 -6.83 26.25 5.97
C SER A 250 -7.19 26.74 7.37
#